data_AF-A0A1V4UHI3-F1
#
_entry.id   AF-A0A1V4UHI3-F1
#
_cell.length_a   1.000
_cell.length_b   1.000
_cell.length_c   1.000
_cell.angle_alpha   90.00
_cell.angle_beta   90.00
_cell.angle_gamma   90.00
#
_symmetry.space_group_name_H-M   'P 1'
#
loop_
_entity.id
_entity.type
_entity.pdbx_description
1 polymer ?
#
loop_
_entity_poly.entity_id
_entity_poly.type
_entity_poly.pdbx_seq_one_letter_code
_entity_poly.pdbx_strand_id
1 'polypeptide(L)'
;MNPHSHKTPLKALISGIFGILFFLIALVVLMFIAQHTSWPLFDGFVDLLFANAPLIIFFSVLFMIGEIFAGFSFPFNLPFPVFNAVASVLLVSFLISLLKYVDSYYTIGISHVLDVVKVFLLPLTLIIVLIAGYLSIFLKLKGPDPTPASHEAGQSECASGCPSWETIGNEFRQMVADLIRKIRNEINRK
;
A
#
# COMPACT_ATOMS: atom_id res chain seq x y z
N MET A 1 -24.55 6.99 -10.19
CA MET A 1 -23.67 5.99 -9.55
C MET A 1 -22.52 5.74 -10.50
N ASN A 2 -21.34 6.33 -10.27
CA ASN A 2 -20.21 6.16 -11.16
C ASN A 2 -19.63 4.75 -10.98
N PRO A 3 -19.47 3.96 -12.06
CA PRO A 3 -18.85 2.65 -11.95
C PRO A 3 -17.41 2.85 -11.49
N HIS A 4 -16.96 1.99 -10.59
CA HIS A 4 -15.59 1.96 -10.08
C HIS A 4 -14.60 2.12 -11.25
N SER A 5 -13.99 3.30 -11.36
CA SER A 5 -12.90 3.56 -12.28
C SER A 5 -11.78 2.59 -11.89
N HIS A 6 -11.66 1.48 -12.63
CA HIS A 6 -10.48 0.64 -12.58
C HIS A 6 -9.29 1.58 -12.79
N LYS A 7 -8.53 1.85 -11.72
CA LYS A 7 -7.29 2.63 -11.85
C LYS A 7 -6.38 1.77 -12.71
N THR A 8 -6.17 2.19 -13.95
CA THR A 8 -5.19 1.55 -14.81
C THR A 8 -3.81 1.69 -14.14
N PRO A 9 -2.91 0.70 -14.28
CA PRO A 9 -1.55 0.79 -13.74
C PRO A 9 -0.85 2.10 -14.14
N LEU A 10 -1.11 2.58 -15.36
CA LEU A 10 -0.62 3.86 -15.87
C LEU A 10 -1.15 5.07 -15.08
N LYS A 11 -2.42 5.07 -14.69
CA LYS A 11 -2.99 6.12 -13.82
C LYS A 11 -2.37 6.11 -12.43
N ALA A 12 -2.08 4.93 -11.87
CA ALA A 12 -1.39 4.80 -10.59
C ALA A 12 0.03 5.39 -10.65
N LEU A 13 0.78 5.06 -11.70
CA LEU A 13 2.11 5.61 -11.95
C LEU A 13 2.09 7.15 -12.05
N ILE A 14 1.21 7.69 -12.90
CA ILE A 14 1.08 9.14 -13.10
C ILE A 14 0.72 9.83 -11.78
N SER A 15 -0.28 9.31 -11.07
CA SER A 15 -0.69 9.88 -9.77
C SER A 15 0.43 9.84 -8.73
N GLY A 16 1.23 8.76 -8.70
CA GLY A 16 2.37 8.64 -7.78
C GLY A 16 3.47 9.65 -8.09
N ILE A 17 3.85 9.80 -9.36
CA ILE A 17 4.85 10.79 -9.80
C ILE A 17 4.37 12.21 -9.46
N PHE A 18 3.11 12.55 -9.73
CA PHE A 18 2.55 13.85 -9.37
C PHE A 18 2.58 14.07 -7.86
N GLY A 19 2.29 13.06 -7.04
CA GLY A 19 2.36 13.16 -5.58
C GLY A 19 3.78 13.46 -5.08
N ILE A 20 4.79 12.76 -5.63
CA ILE A 20 6.20 12.98 -5.29
C ILE A 20 6.63 14.39 -5.72
N LEU A 21 6.29 14.79 -6.96
CA LEU A 21 6.64 16.12 -7.47
C LEU A 21 5.98 17.23 -6.63
N PHE A 22 4.71 17.06 -6.28
CA PHE A 22 3.98 17.99 -5.42
C PHE A 22 4.65 18.11 -4.05
N PHE A 23 5.03 16.99 -3.44
CA PHE A 23 5.77 16.99 -2.18
C PHE A 23 7.11 17.75 -2.29
N LEU A 24 7.89 17.52 -3.36
CA LEU A 24 9.16 18.21 -3.57
C LEU A 24 8.99 19.72 -3.74
N ILE A 25 7.99 20.14 -4.53
CA ILE A 25 7.67 21.55 -4.71
C ILE A 25 7.24 22.17 -3.37
N ALA A 26 6.37 21.50 -2.62
CA ALA A 26 5.95 21.94 -1.31
C ALA A 26 7.13 22.07 -0.35
N LEU A 27 8.09 21.13 -0.37
CA LEU A 27 9.28 21.17 0.46
C LEU A 27 10.16 22.39 0.16
N VAL A 28 10.36 22.72 -1.12
CA VAL A 28 11.11 23.92 -1.54
C VAL A 28 10.38 25.19 -1.11
N VAL A 29 9.06 25.25 -1.28
CA VAL A 29 8.24 26.41 -0.86
C VAL A 29 8.29 26.58 0.66
N LEU A 30 8.15 25.50 1.42
CA LEU A 30 8.24 25.51 2.88
C LEU A 30 9.62 26.00 3.35
N MET A 31 10.70 25.53 2.73
CA MET A 31 12.06 26.00 2.99
C MET A 31 12.22 27.49 2.72
N PHE A 32 11.70 27.98 1.58
CA PHE A 32 11.72 29.41 1.27
C PHE A 32 10.98 30.22 2.34
N ILE A 33 9.78 29.79 2.76
CA ILE A 33 9.01 30.48 3.79
C ILE A 33 9.75 30.46 5.13
N ALA A 34 10.40 29.36 5.48
CA ALA A 34 11.12 29.21 6.76
C ALA A 34 12.27 30.22 6.86
N GLN A 35 13.03 30.40 5.78
CA GLN A 35 14.10 31.39 5.71
C GLN A 35 13.62 32.85 5.82
N HIS A 36 12.34 33.11 5.55
CA HIS A 36 11.74 34.44 5.62
C HIS A 36 10.85 34.64 6.85
N THR A 37 10.76 33.64 7.74
CA THR A 37 9.89 33.68 8.93
C THR A 37 10.70 33.41 10.18
N SER A 38 10.59 34.25 11.20
CA SER A 38 11.29 34.07 12.48
C SER A 38 10.59 33.11 13.46
N TRP A 39 9.83 32.12 12.97
CA TRP A 39 9.02 31.23 13.81
C TRP A 39 9.74 29.89 14.05
N PRO A 40 10.29 29.63 15.27
CA PRO A 40 11.14 28.46 15.51
C PRO A 40 10.44 27.12 15.32
N LEU A 41 9.13 27.03 15.64
CA LEU A 41 8.36 25.80 15.43
C LEU A 41 8.23 25.46 13.95
N PHE A 42 8.08 26.47 13.10
CA PHE A 42 7.94 26.25 11.67
C PHE A 42 9.28 25.85 11.07
N ASP A 43 10.36 26.55 11.42
CA ASP A 43 11.72 26.26 10.98
C ASP A 43 12.12 24.81 11.32
N GLY A 44 11.97 24.41 12.59
CA GLY A 44 12.26 23.03 13.01
C GLY A 44 11.37 21.97 12.35
N PHE A 45 10.14 22.30 11.98
CA PHE A 45 9.25 21.39 11.25
C PHE A 45 9.74 21.20 9.81
N VAL A 46 10.19 22.27 9.16
CA VAL A 46 10.76 22.21 7.82
C VAL A 46 12.08 21.42 7.82
N ASP A 47 12.93 21.61 8.83
CA ASP A 47 14.14 20.81 9.02
C ASP A 47 13.82 19.32 9.21
N LEU A 48 12.79 18.99 9.99
CA LEU A 48 12.33 17.61 10.13
C LEU A 48 11.88 17.03 8.78
N LEU A 49 11.10 17.79 7.99
CA LEU A 49 10.66 17.35 6.67
C LEU A 49 11.84 17.14 5.73
N PHE A 50 12.83 18.03 5.75
CA PHE A 50 14.01 17.94 4.90
C PHE A 50 14.89 16.74 5.29
N ALA A 51 15.13 16.54 6.60
CA ALA A 51 15.87 15.40 7.12
C ALA A 51 15.20 14.06 6.82
N ASN A 52 13.87 14.03 6.77
CA ASN A 52 13.08 12.83 6.44
C ASN A 52 12.67 12.76 4.96
N ALA A 53 13.06 13.71 4.12
CA ALA A 53 12.66 13.73 2.70
C ALA A 53 13.05 12.44 1.96
N PRO A 54 14.24 11.85 2.15
CA PRO A 54 14.57 10.56 1.54
C PRO A 54 13.60 9.43 1.95
N LEU A 55 13.21 9.39 3.24
CA LEU A 55 12.27 8.40 3.76
C LEU A 55 10.86 8.62 3.18
N ILE A 56 10.42 9.87 3.08
CA ILE A 56 9.13 10.23 2.48
C ILE A 56 9.07 9.83 1.01
N ILE A 57 10.11 10.15 0.24
CA ILE A 57 10.22 9.74 -1.16
C ILE A 57 10.20 8.21 -1.25
N PHE A 58 10.94 7.52 -0.39
CA PHE A 58 11.04 6.07 -0.43
C PHE A 58 9.70 5.38 -0.17
N PHE A 59 8.96 5.73 0.89
CA PHE A 59 7.64 5.12 1.10
C PHE A 59 6.62 5.56 0.05
N SER A 60 6.75 6.75 -0.53
CA SER A 60 5.87 7.22 -1.61
C SER A 60 6.06 6.39 -2.88
N VAL A 61 7.32 6.07 -3.21
CA VAL A 61 7.65 5.15 -4.32
C VAL A 61 7.11 3.74 -4.04
N LEU A 62 7.25 3.24 -2.81
CA LEU A 62 6.70 1.93 -2.46
C LEU A 62 5.17 1.89 -2.57
N PHE A 63 4.45 2.91 -2.08
CA PHE A 63 3.00 3.03 -2.29
C PHE A 63 2.63 3.09 -3.77
N MET A 64 3.39 3.85 -4.58
CA MET A 64 3.18 3.93 -6.02
C MET A 64 3.33 2.55 -6.69
N ILE A 65 4.39 1.81 -6.34
CA ILE A 65 4.61 0.44 -6.85
C ILE A 65 3.46 -0.47 -6.40
N GLY A 66 3.03 -0.37 -5.14
CA GLY A 66 1.86 -1.07 -4.63
C GLY A 66 0.61 -0.80 -5.47
N GLU A 67 0.26 0.46 -5.70
CA GLU A 67 -0.90 0.84 -6.50
C GLU A 67 -0.81 0.37 -7.96
N ILE A 68 0.40 0.35 -8.54
CA ILE A 68 0.63 -0.25 -9.87
C ILE A 68 0.27 -1.73 -9.85
N PHE A 69 0.75 -2.49 -8.85
CA PHE A 69 0.41 -3.90 -8.69
C PHE A 69 -1.08 -4.12 -8.45
N ALA A 70 -1.74 -3.25 -7.69
CA ALA A 70 -3.17 -3.31 -7.42
C ALA A 70 -4.04 -3.17 -8.69
N GLY A 71 -3.51 -2.49 -9.71
CA GLY A 71 -4.18 -2.29 -11.00
C GLY A 71 -4.19 -3.53 -11.91
N PHE A 72 -3.37 -4.54 -11.63
CA PHE A 72 -3.39 -5.80 -12.38
C PHE A 72 -4.45 -6.78 -11.86
N SER A 73 -4.87 -7.71 -12.71
CA SER A 73 -5.70 -8.84 -12.31
C SER A 73 -4.90 -9.84 -11.48
N PHE A 74 -5.62 -10.66 -10.70
CA PHE A 74 -5.01 -11.81 -10.04
C PHE A 74 -4.33 -12.71 -11.10
N PRO A 75 -3.10 -13.21 -10.85
CA PRO A 75 -2.34 -13.15 -9.59
C PRO A 75 -1.30 -12.02 -9.49
N PHE A 76 -1.21 -11.15 -10.51
CA PHE A 76 -0.19 -10.11 -10.56
C PHE A 76 -0.41 -8.99 -9.52
N ASN A 77 -1.57 -8.93 -8.87
CA ASN A 77 -1.85 -8.04 -7.75
C ASN A 77 -1.40 -8.58 -6.38
N LEU A 78 -0.89 -9.81 -6.28
CA LEU A 78 -0.39 -10.38 -5.02
C LEU A 78 0.76 -9.61 -4.35
N PRO A 79 1.65 -8.90 -5.06
CA PRO A 79 2.69 -8.08 -4.43
C PRO A 79 2.16 -6.79 -3.78
N PHE A 80 1.00 -6.27 -4.21
CA PHE A 80 0.46 -4.99 -3.71
C PHE A 80 0.39 -4.89 -2.18
N PRO A 81 -0.16 -5.88 -1.45
CA PRO A 81 -0.24 -5.83 0.02
C PRO A 81 1.14 -5.72 0.68
N VAL A 82 2.18 -6.35 0.10
CA VAL A 82 3.54 -6.31 0.65
C VAL A 82 4.15 -4.93 0.52
N PHE A 83 4.08 -4.33 -0.67
CA PHE A 83 4.58 -2.97 -0.91
C PHE A 83 3.87 -1.96 0.00
N ASN A 84 2.54 -2.05 0.09
CA ASN A 84 1.77 -1.17 0.96
C ASN A 84 2.10 -1.37 2.43
N ALA A 85 2.28 -2.61 2.91
CA ALA A 85 2.62 -2.86 4.31
C ALA A 85 3.98 -2.27 4.68
N VAL A 86 5.01 -2.46 3.85
CA VAL A 86 6.33 -1.87 4.08
C VAL A 86 6.26 -0.34 4.03
N ALA A 87 5.56 0.22 3.04
CA ALA A 87 5.36 1.67 2.94
C ALA A 87 4.63 2.24 4.17
N SER A 88 3.59 1.55 4.65
CA SER A 88 2.84 1.93 5.85
C SER A 88 3.70 1.90 7.11
N VAL A 89 4.59 0.92 7.27
CA VAL A 89 5.54 0.87 8.40
C VAL A 89 6.45 2.09 8.39
N LEU A 90 6.98 2.46 7.22
CA LEU A 90 7.83 3.65 7.07
C LEU A 90 7.06 4.94 7.32
N LEU A 91 5.83 5.04 6.82
CA LEU A 91 4.93 6.16 7.09
C LEU A 91 4.66 6.30 8.59
N VAL A 92 4.35 5.21 9.29
CA VAL A 92 4.15 5.22 10.75
C VAL A 92 5.43 5.64 11.47
N SER A 93 6.61 5.17 11.03
CA SER A 93 7.89 5.62 11.60
C SER A 93 8.11 7.13 11.40
N PHE A 94 7.72 7.68 10.27
CA PHE A 94 7.75 9.13 10.02
C PHE A 94 6.78 9.88 10.94
N LEU A 95 5.54 9.39 11.10
CA LEU A 95 4.55 9.99 12.00
C LEU A 95 5.03 10.00 13.46
N ILE A 96 5.69 8.92 13.91
CA ILE A 96 6.31 8.89 15.25
C ILE A 96 7.41 9.95 15.36
N SER A 97 8.22 10.14 14.31
CA SER A 97 9.27 11.17 14.30
C SER A 97 8.66 12.59 14.37
N LEU A 98 7.54 12.81 13.69
CA LEU A 98 6.78 14.06 13.80
C LEU A 98 6.22 14.28 15.22
N LEU A 99 5.67 13.24 15.85
CA LEU A 99 5.19 13.32 17.24
C LEU A 99 6.33 13.63 18.22
N LYS A 100 7.50 13.02 18.03
CA LYS A 100 8.70 13.31 18.83
C LYS A 100 9.19 14.74 18.65
N TYR A 101 9.08 15.30 17.46
CA TYR A 101 9.38 16.71 17.23
C TYR A 101 8.45 17.63 18.01
N VAL A 102 7.14 17.37 17.98
CA VAL A 102 6.16 18.11 18.78
C VAL A 102 6.46 17.95 20.27
N ASP A 103 6.75 16.74 20.74
CA ASP A 103 7.16 16.48 22.13
C ASP A 103 8.40 17.27 22.53
N SER A 104 9.42 17.30 21.68
CA SER A 104 10.66 18.06 21.92
C SER A 104 10.42 19.57 21.97
N TYR A 105 9.51 20.09 21.16
CA TYR A 105 9.20 21.52 21.15
C TYR A 105 8.39 21.95 22.38
N TYR A 106 7.37 21.16 22.74
CA TYR A 106 6.47 21.48 23.86
C TYR A 106 6.92 20.89 25.20
N THR A 107 8.00 20.10 25.23
CA THR A 107 8.51 19.41 26.43
C THR A 107 7.44 18.57 27.13
N ILE A 108 6.66 17.81 26.35
CA ILE A 108 5.54 17.01 26.91
C ILE A 108 6.08 15.81 27.72
N GLY A 109 7.26 15.30 27.36
CA GLY A 109 7.93 14.19 28.04
C GLY A 109 7.48 12.80 27.56
N ILE A 110 6.86 12.69 26.38
CA ILE A 110 6.31 11.43 25.87
C ILE A 110 7.23 10.66 24.91
N SER A 111 8.38 11.22 24.51
CA SER A 111 9.31 10.58 23.57
C SER A 111 9.70 9.15 23.95
N HIS A 112 9.96 8.88 25.24
CA HIS A 112 10.28 7.54 25.71
C HIS A 112 9.09 6.57 25.54
N VAL A 113 7.87 7.03 25.79
CA VAL A 113 6.66 6.24 25.57
C VAL A 113 6.49 5.94 24.08
N LEU A 114 6.77 6.92 23.21
CA LEU A 114 6.73 6.72 21.75
C LEU A 114 7.73 5.68 21.26
N ASP A 115 8.92 5.56 21.88
CA ASP A 115 9.88 4.51 21.55
C ASP A 115 9.38 3.11 21.91
N VAL A 116 8.78 2.96 23.10
CA VAL A 116 8.16 1.69 23.50
C VAL A 116 6.98 1.35 22.59
N VAL A 117 6.11 2.32 22.31
CA VAL A 117 4.96 2.13 21.41
C VAL A 117 5.42 1.75 20.01
N LYS A 118 6.51 2.35 19.50
CA LYS A 118 7.07 2.03 18.18
C LYS A 118 7.39 0.54 18.02
N VAL A 119 7.92 -0.11 19.07
CA VAL A 119 8.26 -1.55 19.04
C VAL A 119 7.05 -2.43 18.73
N PHE A 120 5.86 -2.05 19.21
CA PHE A 120 4.62 -2.80 18.97
C PHE A 120 3.87 -2.29 17.73
N LEU A 121 3.86 -0.98 17.51
CA LEU A 121 3.05 -0.35 16.47
C LEU A 121 3.57 -0.70 15.06
N LEU A 122 4.88 -0.80 14.86
CA LEU A 122 5.46 -1.14 13.56
C LEU A 122 5.10 -2.56 13.09
N PRO A 123 5.36 -3.65 13.87
CA PRO A 123 4.96 -5.00 13.45
C PRO A 123 3.44 -5.13 13.34
N LEU A 124 2.67 -4.48 14.21
CA LEU A 124 1.21 -4.48 14.14
C LEU A 124 0.71 -3.84 12.83
N THR A 125 1.28 -2.69 12.44
CA THR A 125 0.97 -2.03 11.16
C THR A 125 1.26 -2.96 9.99
N LEU A 126 2.41 -3.64 10.00
CA LEU A 126 2.76 -4.61 8.96
C LEU A 126 1.70 -5.71 8.83
N ILE A 127 1.33 -6.34 9.95
CA ILE A 127 0.37 -7.45 9.99
C ILE A 127 -1.02 -7.00 9.53
N ILE A 128 -1.53 -5.89 10.07
CA ILE A 128 -2.86 -5.38 9.74
C ILE A 128 -2.95 -5.03 8.24
N VAL A 129 -1.96 -4.33 7.70
CA VAL A 129 -1.97 -3.91 6.30
C VAL A 129 -1.83 -5.12 5.36
N LEU A 130 -1.01 -6.12 5.70
CA LEU A 130 -0.93 -7.36 4.93
C LEU A 130 -2.27 -8.11 4.91
N ILE A 131 -2.87 -8.33 6.09
CA ILE A 131 -4.14 -9.06 6.20
C ILE A 131 -5.24 -8.33 5.43
N ALA A 132 -5.39 -7.02 5.65
CA ALA A 132 -6.38 -6.21 4.95
C ALA A 132 -6.16 -6.21 3.43
N GLY A 133 -4.90 -6.09 3.00
CA GLY A 133 -4.53 -6.09 1.58
C GLY A 133 -4.86 -7.41 0.90
N TYR A 134 -4.46 -8.55 1.49
CA TYR A 134 -4.79 -9.86 0.92
C TYR A 134 -6.28 -10.17 0.97
N LEU A 135 -6.96 -9.83 2.07
CA LEU A 135 -8.42 -9.99 2.18
C LEU A 135 -9.13 -9.23 1.06
N SER A 136 -8.68 -8.01 0.73
CA SER A 136 -9.24 -7.22 -0.37
C SER A 136 -9.10 -7.88 -1.74
N ILE A 137 -8.05 -8.66 -1.97
CA ILE A 137 -7.84 -9.42 -3.21
C ILE A 137 -8.82 -10.60 -3.27
N PHE A 138 -8.91 -11.39 -2.19
CA PHE A 138 -9.78 -12.57 -2.14
C PHE A 138 -11.26 -12.22 -2.18
N LEU A 139 -11.68 -11.13 -1.54
CA LEU A 139 -13.07 -10.65 -1.61
C LEU A 139 -13.46 -10.25 -3.04
N LYS A 140 -12.55 -9.66 -3.82
CA LYS A 140 -12.80 -9.35 -5.23
C LYS A 140 -12.91 -10.60 -6.11
N LEU A 141 -12.19 -11.68 -5.76
CA LEU A 141 -12.25 -12.95 -6.49
C LEU A 141 -13.55 -13.71 -6.24
N LYS A 142 -14.19 -13.53 -5.08
CA LYS A 142 -15.46 -14.19 -4.75
C LYS A 142 -16.63 -13.72 -5.63
N GLY A 143 -16.45 -12.65 -6.42
CA GLY A 143 -17.49 -12.04 -7.24
C GLY A 143 -18.54 -11.31 -6.40
N PRO A 144 -19.37 -10.43 -7.01
CA PRO A 144 -20.59 -9.98 -6.35
C PRO A 144 -21.47 -11.22 -6.10
N ASP A 145 -21.98 -11.37 -4.87
CA ASP A 145 -23.07 -12.30 -4.63
C ASP A 145 -24.14 -12.09 -5.71
N PRO A 146 -24.75 -13.16 -6.27
CA PRO A 146 -25.84 -12.98 -7.21
C PRO A 146 -26.86 -12.09 -6.53
N THR A 147 -27.17 -10.97 -7.17
CA THR A 147 -28.33 -10.12 -6.88
C THR A 147 -29.48 -11.02 -6.42
N PRO A 148 -30.18 -10.74 -5.31
CA PRO A 148 -31.32 -11.56 -4.93
C PRO A 148 -32.38 -11.39 -6.02
N ALA A 149 -32.33 -12.26 -7.02
CA ALA A 149 -33.43 -12.51 -7.90
C ALA A 149 -34.54 -13.02 -6.99
N SER A 150 -35.59 -12.20 -6.90
CA SER A 150 -36.98 -12.60 -6.73
C SER A 150 -37.17 -14.10 -6.50
N HIS A 151 -37.71 -14.42 -5.32
CA HIS A 151 -38.37 -15.68 -5.00
C HIS A 151 -38.89 -16.43 -6.23
N GLU A 152 -38.18 -17.45 -6.69
CA GLU A 152 -38.77 -18.66 -7.25
C GLU A 152 -37.95 -19.87 -6.82
N ALA A 153 -38.69 -20.84 -6.25
CA ALA A 153 -38.17 -22.07 -5.71
C ALA A 153 -37.58 -22.95 -6.81
N GLY A 154 -36.38 -23.48 -6.56
CA GLY A 154 -35.77 -24.51 -7.38
C GLY A 154 -34.57 -25.10 -6.66
N GLN A 155 -34.77 -26.26 -6.03
CA GLN A 155 -33.72 -27.09 -5.48
C GLN A 155 -32.64 -27.36 -6.56
N SER A 156 -31.37 -27.19 -6.21
CA SER A 156 -30.29 -27.95 -6.84
C SER A 156 -29.17 -28.20 -5.82
N GLU A 157 -28.67 -29.41 -5.89
CA GLU A 157 -27.89 -30.11 -4.89
C GLU A 157 -26.51 -29.48 -4.67
N CYS A 158 -26.14 -29.30 -3.41
CA CYS A 158 -24.76 -29.16 -3.01
C CYS A 158 -24.14 -30.57 -2.96
N ALA A 159 -23.88 -31.16 -4.13
CA ALA A 159 -23.20 -32.44 -4.25
C ALA A 159 -22.22 -32.41 -5.44
N SER A 160 -20.93 -32.62 -5.14
CA SER A 160 -19.83 -32.90 -6.09
C SER A 160 -19.23 -31.76 -6.94
N GLY A 161 -18.88 -30.61 -6.35
CA GLY A 161 -18.24 -29.56 -7.17
C GLY A 161 -17.43 -28.46 -6.50
N CYS A 162 -17.20 -28.47 -5.19
CA CYS A 162 -16.31 -27.48 -4.57
C CYS A 162 -14.87 -27.99 -4.65
N PRO A 163 -13.99 -27.42 -5.50
CA PRO A 163 -12.61 -27.86 -5.58
C PRO A 163 -11.93 -27.69 -4.22
N SER A 164 -11.21 -28.72 -3.79
CA SER A 164 -10.45 -28.65 -2.54
C SER A 164 -9.34 -27.60 -2.67
N TRP A 165 -8.94 -27.00 -1.55
CA TRP A 165 -7.83 -26.05 -1.50
C TRP A 165 -6.53 -26.61 -2.09
N GLU A 166 -6.35 -27.92 -2.01
CA GLU A 166 -5.22 -28.61 -2.60
C GLU A 166 -5.28 -28.62 -4.14
N THR A 167 -6.47 -28.81 -4.71
CA THR A 167 -6.70 -28.72 -6.17
C THR A 167 -6.44 -27.30 -6.67
N ILE A 168 -6.99 -26.28 -6.01
CA ILE A 168 -6.79 -24.86 -6.38
C ILE A 168 -5.30 -24.48 -6.28
N GLY A 169 -4.62 -24.93 -5.22
CA GLY A 169 -3.19 -24.70 -5.03
C GLY A 169 -2.31 -25.35 -6.10
N ASN A 170 -2.66 -26.57 -6.54
CA ASN A 170 -1.95 -27.26 -7.60
C ASN A 170 -2.16 -26.60 -8.97
N GLU A 171 -3.38 -26.20 -9.30
CA GLU A 171 -3.67 -25.48 -10.55
C GLU A 171 -2.95 -24.13 -10.60
N PHE A 172 -2.93 -23.39 -9.48
CA PHE A 172 -2.18 -22.13 -9.38
C PHE A 172 -0.67 -22.34 -9.63
N ARG A 173 -0.08 -23.35 -8.98
CA ARG A 173 1.36 -23.67 -9.15
C ARG A 173 1.69 -24.03 -10.59
N GLN A 174 0.83 -24.79 -11.26
CA GLN A 174 1.00 -25.15 -12.67
C GLN A 174 0.92 -23.91 -13.57
N MET A 175 -0.09 -23.07 -13.37
CA MET A 175 -0.25 -21.83 -14.15
C MET A 175 0.96 -20.89 -14.00
N VAL A 176 1.50 -20.76 -12.79
CA VAL A 176 2.72 -19.97 -12.53
C VAL A 176 3.95 -20.59 -13.18
N ALA A 177 4.11 -21.91 -13.09
CA ALA A 177 5.24 -22.61 -13.71
C ALA A 177 5.25 -22.45 -15.23
N ASP A 178 4.08 -22.54 -15.88
CA ASP A 178 3.93 -22.39 -17.32
C ASP A 178 4.17 -20.95 -17.78
N LEU A 179 3.74 -19.96 -16.99
CA LEU A 179 4.04 -18.56 -17.27
C LEU A 179 5.55 -18.28 -17.20
N ILE A 180 6.24 -18.79 -16.17
CA ILE A 180 7.70 -18.66 -16.03
C ILE A 180 8.42 -19.35 -17.19
N ARG A 181 7.96 -20.53 -17.61
CA ARG A 181 8.50 -21.22 -18.79
C ARG A 181 8.29 -20.41 -20.07
N LYS A 182 7.11 -19.82 -20.26
CA LYS A 182 6.80 -19.01 -21.45
C LYS A 182 7.70 -17.78 -21.53
N ILE A 183 7.85 -17.04 -20.43
CA ILE A 183 8.73 -15.86 -20.36
C ILE A 183 10.18 -16.27 -20.65
N ARG A 184 10.66 -17.35 -20.04
CA ARG A 184 12.01 -17.86 -20.27
C ARG A 184 12.27 -18.25 -21.72
N ASN A 185 11.30 -18.90 -22.36
CA ASN A 185 11.41 -19.32 -23.76
C ASN A 185 11.36 -18.13 -24.72
N GLU A 186 10.62 -17.07 -24.41
CA GLU A 186 10.65 -15.82 -25.18
C GLU A 186 12.00 -15.09 -25.07
N ILE A 187 12.61 -15.09 -23.88
CA ILE A 187 13.93 -14.46 -23.65
C ILE A 187 15.04 -15.22 -24.38
N ASN A 188 15.03 -16.56 -24.36
CA ASN A 188 16.03 -17.40 -25.03
C ASN A 188 15.85 -17.51 -26.56
N ARG A 189 14.78 -16.95 -27.12
CA ARG A 189 14.50 -16.96 -28.57
C ARG A 189 14.94 -15.67 -29.27
N LYS A 190 15.49 -14.71 -28.52
CA LYS A 190 16.30 -13.60 -29.01
C LYS A 190 17.79 -13.91 -28.84
#